data_AF-A0A2S6IE91-F1
#
_entry.id   AF-A0A2S6IE91-F1
#
_cell.length_a   1.000
_cell.length_b   1.000
_cell.length_c   1.000
_cell.angle_alpha   90.00
_cell.angle_beta   90.00
_cell.angle_gamma   90.00
#
_symmetry.space_group_name_H-M   'P 1'
#
loop_
_entity.id
_entity.type
_entity.pdbx_description
1 polymer ?
#
loop_
_entity_poly.entity_id
_entity_poly.type
_entity_poly.pdbx_seq_one_letter_code
_entity_poly.pdbx_strand_id
1 'polypeptide(L)'
;MGPSAASVRHIHTTLRRSLNVAMKWGPVSRNVALLVDPPSRQEYRVEPLTVEKARQVLAAARGERLEARWVAALTLGLRQGEALGLCWEDAADRGLAAAGAEHAPAGRH
;
A
#
# COMPACT_ATOMS: atom_id res chain seq x y z
N MET A 1 15.89 13.37 -13.42
CA MET A 1 15.59 11.92 -13.50
C MET A 1 14.29 11.75 -14.25
N GLY A 2 14.21 10.82 -15.20
CA GLY A 2 12.98 10.50 -15.93
C GLY A 2 12.05 9.54 -15.16
N PRO A 3 10.81 9.33 -15.63
CA PRO A 3 9.88 8.39 -15.02
C PRO A 3 10.41 6.95 -15.05
N SER A 4 10.04 6.14 -14.06
CA SER A 4 10.38 4.72 -14.02
C SER A 4 9.71 3.94 -15.16
N ALA A 5 10.25 2.78 -15.53
CA ALA A 5 9.63 1.89 -16.53
C ALA A 5 8.18 1.51 -16.15
N ALA A 6 7.91 1.31 -14.85
CA ALA A 6 6.56 1.05 -14.35
C ALA A 6 5.63 2.26 -14.57
N SER A 7 6.13 3.47 -14.31
CA SER A 7 5.38 4.71 -14.54
C SER A 7 5.07 4.91 -16.02
N VAL A 8 6.06 4.74 -16.92
CA VAL A 8 5.86 4.82 -18.38
C VAL A 8 4.82 3.81 -18.85
N ARG A 9 4.87 2.57 -18.34
CA ARG A 9 3.89 1.52 -18.68
C ARG A 9 2.48 1.86 -18.21
N HIS A 10 2.35 2.44 -17.01
CA HIS A 10 1.05 2.86 -16.50
C HIS A 10 0.45 3.97 -17.36
N ILE A 11 1.26 4.98 -17.70
CA ILE A 11 0.86 6.07 -18.61
C ILE A 11 0.44 5.50 -19.98
N HIS A 12 1.26 4.62 -20.57
CA HIS A 12 0.95 3.98 -21.85
C HIS A 12 -0.37 3.21 -21.80
N THR A 13 -0.59 2.42 -20.73
CA THR A 13 -1.84 1.64 -20.56
C THR A 13 -3.06 2.56 -20.46
N THR A 14 -2.96 3.64 -19.69
CA THR A 14 -4.04 4.62 -19.52
C THR A 14 -4.35 5.33 -20.82
N LEU A 15 -3.33 5.83 -21.52
CA LEU A 15 -3.48 6.50 -22.82
C LEU A 15 -4.07 5.57 -23.89
N ARG A 16 -3.57 4.33 -23.95
CA ARG A 16 -4.09 3.33 -24.88
C ARG A 16 -5.58 3.06 -24.65
N ARG A 17 -6.00 2.95 -23.38
CA ARG A 17 -7.41 2.75 -23.02
C ARG A 17 -8.27 3.98 -23.33
N SER A 18 -7.83 5.18 -22.94
CA SER A 18 -8.60 6.41 -23.19
C SER A 18 -8.76 6.69 -24.69
N LEU A 19 -7.73 6.48 -25.50
CA LEU A 19 -7.80 6.61 -26.96
C LEU A 19 -8.69 5.56 -27.61
N ASN A 20 -8.77 4.33 -27.07
CA ASN A 20 -9.74 3.34 -27.53
C ASN A 20 -11.19 3.80 -27.27
N VAL A 21 -11.45 4.40 -26.11
CA VAL A 21 -12.77 4.97 -25.80
C VAL A 21 -13.08 6.14 -26.74
N ALA A 22 -12.12 7.04 -26.96
CA ALA A 22 -12.26 8.17 -27.87
C ALA A 22 -12.47 7.72 -29.33
N MET A 23 -11.86 6.62 -29.77
CA MET A 23 -12.18 6.04 -31.08
C MET A 23 -13.62 5.54 -31.16
N LYS A 24 -14.10 4.85 -30.11
CA LYS A 24 -15.47 4.32 -30.08
C LYS A 24 -16.53 5.43 -30.13
N TRP A 25 -16.25 6.58 -29.53
CA TRP A 25 -17.18 7.71 -29.51
C TRP A 25 -17.11 8.60 -30.76
N GLY A 26 -16.11 8.39 -31.64
CA GLY A 26 -15.91 9.18 -32.84
C GLY A 26 -15.01 10.44 -32.77
N PRO A 27 -14.62 11.03 -31.62
CA PRO A 27 -13.75 12.22 -31.61
C PRO A 27 -12.30 11.96 -32.07
N VAL A 28 -11.85 10.70 -32.12
CA VAL A 28 -10.50 10.33 -32.57
C VAL A 28 -10.59 9.25 -33.64
N SER A 29 -9.87 9.41 -34.75
CA SER A 29 -9.88 8.46 -35.86
C SER A 29 -8.86 7.32 -35.71
N ARG A 30 -7.83 7.50 -34.88
CA ARG A 30 -6.72 6.54 -34.72
C ARG A 30 -6.11 6.57 -33.33
N ASN A 31 -5.90 5.40 -32.75
CA ASN A 31 -5.17 5.24 -31.49
C ASN A 31 -3.65 5.11 -31.76
N VAL A 32 -2.91 6.20 -31.57
CA VAL A 32 -1.45 6.24 -31.76
C VAL A 32 -0.68 5.44 -30.72
N ALA A 33 -1.25 5.16 -29.55
CA ALA A 33 -0.60 4.36 -28.51
C ALA A 33 -0.43 2.89 -28.91
N LEU A 34 -1.10 2.43 -29.98
CA LEU A 34 -0.91 1.09 -30.55
C LEU A 34 0.40 0.93 -31.34
N LEU A 35 1.06 2.04 -31.67
CA LEU A 35 2.28 2.05 -32.48
C LEU A 35 3.55 2.06 -31.64
N VAL A 36 3.39 2.11 -30.32
CA VAL A 36 4.49 2.27 -29.38
C VAL A 36 4.46 1.07 -28.44
N ASP A 37 5.58 0.37 -28.36
CA ASP A 37 5.75 -0.69 -27.38
C ASP A 37 6.14 -0.09 -26.03
N PRO A 38 5.41 -0.41 -24.94
CA PRO A 38 5.81 0.02 -23.61
C PRO A 38 7.08 -0.71 -23.17
N PRO A 39 7.86 -0.14 -22.24
CA PRO A 39 9.04 -0.82 -21.70
C PRO A 39 8.66 -2.17 -21.09
N SER A 40 9.58 -3.13 -21.20
CA SER A 40 9.43 -4.48 -20.67
C SER A 40 9.07 -4.45 -19.19
N ARG A 41 8.16 -5.36 -18.78
CA ARG A 41 7.79 -5.50 -17.38
C ARG A 41 8.98 -6.09 -16.63
N GLN A 42 9.54 -5.34 -15.70
CA GLN A 42 10.39 -5.93 -14.68
C GLN A 42 9.50 -6.69 -13.70
N GLU A 43 9.73 -7.99 -13.55
CA GLU A 43 9.08 -8.77 -12.51
C GLU A 43 9.68 -8.37 -11.16
N TYR A 44 8.92 -7.58 -10.40
CA TYR A 44 9.25 -7.34 -9.01
C TYR A 44 8.72 -8.51 -8.19
N ARG A 45 9.63 -9.32 -7.64
CA ARG A 45 9.30 -10.32 -6.65
C ARG A 45 9.24 -9.65 -5.28
N VAL A 46 8.05 -9.58 -4.70
CA VAL A 46 7.89 -9.17 -3.30
C VAL A 46 8.57 -10.24 -2.45
N GLU A 47 9.49 -9.84 -1.59
CA GLU A 47 10.05 -10.71 -0.55
C GLU A 47 9.21 -10.55 0.72
N PRO A 48 8.40 -11.57 1.10
CA PRO A 48 7.62 -11.50 2.31
C PRO A 48 8.51 -11.46 3.55
N LEU A 49 8.01 -10.83 4.62
CA LEU A 49 8.67 -10.93 5.93
C LEU A 49 8.64 -12.38 6.42
N THR A 50 9.78 -12.86 6.91
CA THR A 50 9.79 -14.10 7.70
C THR A 50 9.15 -13.84 9.05
N VAL A 51 8.74 -14.92 9.74
CA VAL A 51 8.13 -14.82 11.07
C VAL A 51 9.09 -14.13 12.06
N GLU A 52 10.39 -14.40 11.96
CA GLU A 52 11.42 -13.81 12.80
C GLU A 52 11.54 -12.31 12.56
N LYS A 53 11.53 -11.86 11.30
CA LYS A 53 11.54 -10.44 10.95
C LYS A 53 10.26 -9.74 11.42
N ALA A 54 9.10 -10.39 11.30
CA ALA A 54 7.84 -9.86 11.81
C ALA A 54 7.88 -9.68 13.34
N ARG A 55 8.42 -10.67 14.08
CA ARG A 55 8.62 -10.56 15.53
C ARG A 55 9.57 -9.40 15.90
N GLN A 56 10.62 -9.17 15.11
CA GLN A 56 11.53 -8.04 15.33
C GLN A 56 10.83 -6.69 15.12
N VAL A 57 9.97 -6.57 14.11
CA VAL A 57 9.15 -5.36 13.90
C VAL A 57 8.22 -5.12 15.09
N LEU A 58 7.54 -6.16 15.57
CA LEU A 58 6.65 -6.05 16.74
C LEU A 58 7.43 -5.69 18.02
N ALA A 59 8.63 -6.23 18.21
CA ALA A 59 9.49 -5.88 19.33
C ALA A 59 9.94 -4.42 19.27
N ALA A 60 10.32 -3.94 18.08
CA ALA A 60 10.74 -2.56 17.86
C ALA A 60 9.58 -1.55 17.98
N ALA A 61 8.35 -1.98 17.70
CA ALA A 61 7.17 -1.14 17.83
C ALA A 61 6.65 -1.02 19.27
N ARG A 62 7.15 -1.84 20.20
CA ARG A 62 6.65 -1.88 21.58
C ARG A 62 6.94 -0.56 22.31
N GLY A 63 5.89 0.05 22.88
CA GLY A 63 5.94 1.33 23.57
C GLY A 63 5.97 2.55 22.64
N GLU A 64 6.00 2.36 21.33
CA GLU A 64 5.91 3.44 20.36
C GLU A 64 4.45 3.85 20.12
N ARG A 65 4.24 5.12 19.76
CA ARG A 65 2.89 5.66 19.47
C ARG A 65 2.09 4.83 18.47
N LEU A 66 2.77 4.15 17.55
CA LEU A 66 2.16 3.36 16.48
C LEU A 66 2.20 1.84 16.73
N GLU A 67 2.45 1.38 17.95
CA GLU A 67 2.48 -0.04 18.30
C GLU A 67 1.24 -0.80 17.80
N ALA A 68 0.06 -0.33 18.19
CA ALA A 68 -1.22 -0.97 17.84
C ALA A 68 -1.41 -1.12 16.32
N ARG A 69 -0.91 -0.15 15.53
CA ARG A 69 -0.96 -0.21 14.07
C ARG A 69 -0.10 -1.35 13.53
N TRP A 70 1.12 -1.51 14.03
CA TRP A 70 2.03 -2.57 13.59
C TRP A 70 1.53 -3.95 13.99
N VAL A 71 1.01 -4.07 15.22
CA VAL A 71 0.37 -5.29 15.72
C VAL A 71 -0.80 -5.65 14.80
N ALA A 72 -1.77 -4.76 14.62
CA ALA A 72 -2.95 -5.04 13.80
C ALA A 72 -2.61 -5.36 12.33
N ALA A 73 -1.66 -4.62 11.72
CA ALA A 73 -1.26 -4.88 10.34
C ALA A 73 -0.63 -6.26 10.15
N LEU A 74 0.23 -6.70 11.07
CA LEU A 74 0.93 -7.98 10.97
C LEU A 74 0.08 -9.16 11.40
N THR A 75 -0.85 -9.00 12.34
CA THR A 75 -1.71 -10.10 12.82
C THR A 75 -2.92 -10.33 11.91
N LEU A 76 -3.48 -9.26 11.33
CA LEU A 76 -4.67 -9.34 10.48
C LEU A 76 -4.35 -9.29 8.98
N GLY A 77 -3.10 -9.03 8.61
CA GLY A 77 -2.68 -8.90 7.21
C GLY A 77 -3.21 -7.64 6.52
N LEU A 78 -3.46 -6.57 7.27
CA LEU A 78 -4.00 -5.33 6.71
C LEU A 78 -2.98 -4.64 5.80
N ARG A 79 -3.48 -4.09 4.68
CA ARG A 79 -2.68 -3.15 3.90
C ARG A 79 -2.43 -1.87 4.69
N GLN A 80 -1.38 -1.15 4.32
CA GLN A 80 -1.02 0.11 4.98
C GLN A 80 -2.20 1.09 5.08
N GLY A 81 -3.00 1.21 4.01
CA GLY A 81 -4.19 2.08 3.97
C GLY A 81 -5.32 1.59 4.88
N GLU A 82 -5.51 0.28 5.00
CA GLU A 82 -6.51 -0.33 5.87
C GLU A 82 -6.12 -0.16 7.35
N ALA A 83 -4.85 -0.40 7.70
CA ALA A 83 -4.35 -0.19 9.05
C ALA A 83 -4.35 1.29 9.48
N LEU A 84 -4.21 2.21 8.52
CA LEU A 84 -4.29 3.65 8.76
C LEU A 84 -5.72 4.17 8.87
N GLY A 85 -6.65 3.54 8.16
CA GLY A 85 -8.07 3.89 8.15
C GLY A 85 -8.91 3.14 9.17
N LEU A 86 -8.29 2.34 10.04
CA LEU A 86 -9.01 1.55 11.03
C LEU A 86 -9.64 2.46 12.09
N CYS A 87 -10.97 2.44 12.19
CA CYS A 87 -11.73 3.17 13.19
C CYS A 87 -11.97 2.35 14.47
N TRP A 88 -12.40 3.00 15.55
CA TRP A 88 -12.69 2.31 16.82
C TRP A 88 -13.84 1.30 16.70
N GLU A 89 -14.86 1.61 15.90
CA GLU A 89 -15.99 0.72 15.62
C GLU A 89 -15.51 -0.57 14.93
N ASP A 90 -14.65 -0.41 13.91
CA ASP A 90 -14.01 -1.54 13.22
C ASP A 90 -13.18 -2.43 14.13
N ALA A 91 -12.53 -1.83 15.13
CA ALA A 91 -11.70 -2.53 16.09
C ALA A 91 -12.55 -3.31 17.11
N ALA A 92 -13.64 -2.70 17.59
CA ALA A 92 -14.59 -3.34 18.48
C ALA A 92 -15.26 -4.56 17.83
N ASP A 93 -15.73 -4.41 16.58
CA ASP A 93 -16.35 -5.50 15.82
C ASP A 93 -15.39 -6.67 15.57
N ARG A 94 -14.09 -6.36 15.42
CA ARG A 94 -13.02 -7.35 15.22
C ARG A 94 -12.47 -7.92 16.53
N GLY A 95 -13.00 -7.52 17.68
CA GLY A 95 -12.54 -7.98 19.00
C GLY A 95 -11.10 -7.55 19.32
N LEU A 96 -10.62 -6.45 18.74
CA LEU A 96 -9.28 -5.94 19.00
C LEU A 96 -9.26 -5.22 20.35
N ALA A 97 -8.67 -5.85 21.36
CA ALA A 97 -8.31 -5.19 22.60
C ALA A 97 -6.98 -4.44 22.42
N ALA A 98 -6.91 -3.19 22.88
CA ALA A 98 -5.64 -2.49 22.97
C ALA A 98 -4.78 -3.15 24.06
N ALA A 99 -3.84 -4.01 23.66
CA ALA A 99 -2.87 -4.56 24.59
C ALA A 99 -1.90 -3.45 25.01
N GLY A 100 -1.96 -3.02 26.28
CA GLY A 100 -0.88 -2.29 26.93
C GLY A 100 -0.96 -0.76 26.89
N ALA A 101 -1.96 -0.18 27.55
CA ALA A 101 -1.87 1.20 28.04
C ALA A 101 -1.37 1.21 29.50
N GLU A 102 -0.14 0.72 29.72
CA GLU A 102 0.55 0.86 31.00
C GLU A 102 2.01 1.23 30.78
N HIS A 103 2.21 2.42 30.22
CA HIS A 103 3.44 3.17 30.42
C HIS A 103 3.09 4.64 30.65
N ALA A 104 2.91 4.99 31.93
CA ALA A 104 2.87 6.38 32.36
C ALA A 104 4.21 7.05 32.02
N PRO A 105 4.23 8.29 31.49
CA PRO A 105 5.49 8.99 31.25
C PRO A 105 6.18 9.25 32.60
N ALA A 106 7.39 8.73 32.75
CA ALA A 106 8.28 9.14 33.83
C ALA A 106 8.50 10.65 33.70
N GLY A 107 7.96 11.39 34.67
CA GLY A 107 8.15 12.83 34.79
C GLY A 107 9.63 13.18 34.76
N ARG A 108 9.97 14.22 33.99
CA ARG A 108 11.18 14.98 34.18
C ARG A 108 10.79 16.35 34.71
N HIS A 109 11.30 16.63 35.92
CA HIS A 109 11.51 17.96 36.46
C HIS A 109 12.37 18.81 35.52
#